data_AF-A0A1Q4A7N3-F1
#
_entry.id   AF-A0A1Q4A7N3-F1
#
_cell.length_a   1.000
_cell.length_b   1.000
_cell.length_c   1.000
_cell.angle_alpha   90.00
_cell.angle_beta   90.00
_cell.angle_gamma   90.00
#
_symmetry.space_group_name_H-M   'P 1'
#
loop_
_entity.id
_entity.type
_entity.pdbx_description
1 polymer ?
#
loop_
_entity_poly.entity_id
_entity_poly.type
_entity_poly.pdbx_seq_one_letter_code
_entity_poly.pdbx_strand_id
1 'polypeptide(L)'
;MGATYGNISITGSTREALVQWLKSKNVDAFVTTQESGWTTFTDRDTDRLDPNWIESLLQSLTRDLSCTGVAITVYDEEQLGLWVAKHGLVQSRYNSCPGMEMSDPRDEDMRPRLENAPALVAAISKPSAPGDLLQILGMDDAPSHLFPLEIHEELATYLGLPENSVGLGHRYILRDKIDLSEQGLTRTTEG
;
A
#
# COMPACT_ATOMS: atom_id res chain seq x y z
N MET A 1 -10.81 13.44 -12.53
CA MET A 1 -10.73 12.96 -11.14
C MET A 1 -10.57 11.47 -11.22
N GLY A 2 -9.31 11.05 -11.22
CA GLY A 2 -8.90 9.67 -11.06
C GLY A 2 -9.01 9.21 -9.61
N ALA A 3 -8.65 7.96 -9.37
CA ALA A 3 -8.65 7.34 -8.06
C ALA A 3 -7.68 8.03 -7.09
N THR A 4 -8.13 8.23 -5.85
CA THR A 4 -7.32 8.74 -4.74
C THR A 4 -7.65 7.93 -3.49
N TYR A 5 -6.71 7.12 -3.05
CA TYR A 5 -6.89 6.20 -1.92
C TYR A 5 -5.56 5.76 -1.32
N GLY A 6 -5.63 5.26 -0.09
CA GLY A 6 -4.51 4.63 0.59
C GLY A 6 -4.93 3.33 1.26
N ASN A 7 -4.04 2.35 1.22
CA ASN A 7 -4.22 1.09 1.94
C ASN A 7 -2.88 0.57 2.48
N ILE A 8 -2.98 -0.41 3.38
CA ILE A 8 -1.84 -1.13 3.93
C ILE A 8 -2.11 -2.62 3.85
N SER A 9 -1.15 -3.34 3.30
CA SER A 9 -1.13 -4.80 3.23
C SER A 9 -0.06 -5.35 4.16
N ILE A 10 -0.37 -6.41 4.92
CA ILE A 10 0.60 -7.08 5.79
C ILE A 10 0.72 -8.57 5.51
N THR A 11 1.90 -9.13 5.80
CA THR A 11 2.15 -10.57 5.82
C THR A 11 2.98 -10.97 7.04
N GLY A 12 2.76 -12.19 7.54
CA GLY A 12 3.40 -12.72 8.75
C GLY A 12 2.58 -12.59 10.04
N SER A 13 1.36 -12.03 9.98
CA SER A 13 0.38 -12.02 11.07
C SER A 13 -0.99 -12.48 10.56
N THR A 14 -1.85 -12.96 11.44
CA THR A 14 -3.22 -13.35 11.07
C THR A 14 -4.13 -12.13 10.94
N ARG A 15 -5.20 -12.27 10.15
CA ARG A 15 -6.28 -11.28 10.02
C ARG A 15 -6.86 -10.89 11.38
N GLU A 16 -7.10 -11.86 12.26
CA GLU A 16 -7.71 -11.63 13.57
C GLU A 16 -6.82 -10.75 14.45
N ALA A 17 -5.50 -11.02 14.46
CA ALA A 17 -4.54 -10.22 15.19
C ALA A 17 -4.49 -8.78 14.66
N LEU A 18 -4.54 -8.60 13.34
CA LEU A 18 -4.63 -7.27 12.71
C LEU A 18 -5.91 -6.54 13.14
N VAL A 19 -7.07 -7.18 13.04
CA VAL A 19 -8.35 -6.57 13.42
C VAL A 19 -8.34 -6.15 14.89
N GLN A 20 -7.83 -7.00 15.80
CA GLN A 20 -7.72 -6.65 17.21
C GLN A 20 -6.74 -5.51 17.46
N TRP A 21 -5.62 -5.49 16.73
CA TRP A 21 -4.66 -4.40 16.82
C TRP A 21 -5.27 -3.07 16.37
N LEU A 22 -5.93 -3.03 15.21
CA LEU A 22 -6.60 -1.83 14.69
C LEU A 22 -7.68 -1.31 15.67
N LYS A 23 -8.47 -2.23 16.24
CA LYS A 23 -9.43 -1.91 17.32
C LYS A 23 -8.75 -1.30 18.54
N SER A 24 -7.64 -1.87 19.00
CA SER A 24 -6.89 -1.36 20.16
C SER A 24 -6.30 0.03 19.95
N LYS A 25 -6.06 0.43 18.69
CA LYS A 25 -5.58 1.75 18.30
C LYS A 25 -6.72 2.71 17.91
N ASN A 26 -7.98 2.27 18.00
CA ASN A 26 -9.16 3.03 17.60
C ASN A 26 -9.11 3.52 16.13
N VAL A 27 -8.58 2.68 15.24
CA VAL A 27 -8.51 2.95 13.80
C VAL A 27 -9.78 2.41 13.14
N ASP A 28 -10.59 3.28 12.52
CA ASP A 28 -11.75 2.92 11.69
C ASP A 28 -11.26 2.46 10.31
N ALA A 29 -11.26 1.14 10.12
CA ALA A 29 -10.71 0.46 8.96
C ALA A 29 -11.65 -0.62 8.43
N PHE A 30 -11.51 -0.91 7.14
CA PHE A 30 -12.08 -2.10 6.50
C PHE A 30 -10.94 -3.06 6.17
N VAL A 31 -11.06 -4.30 6.64
CA VAL A 31 -10.02 -5.33 6.55
C VAL A 31 -10.51 -6.47 5.65
N THR A 32 -9.73 -6.80 4.62
CA THR A 32 -10.03 -7.88 3.66
C THR A 32 -9.91 -9.26 4.30
N THR A 33 -10.38 -10.28 3.59
CA THR A 33 -9.92 -11.66 3.79
C THR A 33 -8.41 -11.78 3.57
N GLN A 34 -7.82 -12.82 4.13
CA GLN A 34 -6.42 -13.13 3.90
C GLN A 34 -6.28 -13.96 2.61
N GLU A 35 -5.45 -13.49 1.68
CA GLU A 35 -5.19 -14.13 0.39
C GLU A 35 -3.68 -14.22 0.16
N SER A 36 -3.19 -15.39 -0.27
CA SER A 36 -1.75 -15.67 -0.45
C SER A 36 -0.84 -15.26 0.73
N GLY A 37 -1.38 -15.26 1.97
CA GLY A 37 -0.65 -14.84 3.17
C GLY A 37 -0.63 -13.32 3.41
N TRP A 38 -1.33 -12.55 2.60
CA TRP A 38 -1.52 -11.11 2.75
C TRP A 38 -2.91 -10.77 3.26
N THR A 39 -3.00 -9.76 4.13
CA THR A 39 -4.26 -9.13 4.51
C THR A 39 -4.13 -7.63 4.28
N THR A 40 -5.10 -7.04 3.59
CA THR A 40 -5.12 -5.61 3.31
C THR A 40 -6.17 -4.91 4.16
N PHE A 41 -5.89 -3.69 4.55
CA PHE A 41 -6.89 -2.79 5.11
C PHE A 41 -6.76 -1.39 4.53
N THR A 42 -7.89 -0.70 4.49
CA THR A 42 -7.94 0.74 4.27
C THR A 42 -8.60 1.41 5.47
N ASP A 43 -8.06 2.54 5.89
CA ASP A 43 -8.56 3.34 7.01
C ASP A 43 -8.67 4.81 6.60
N ARG A 44 -9.45 5.55 7.38
CA ARG A 44 -9.76 6.97 7.10
C ARG A 44 -8.50 7.84 6.95
N ASP A 45 -7.48 7.63 7.77
CA ASP A 45 -6.34 8.54 7.87
C ASP A 45 -5.27 8.18 6.84
N THR A 46 -5.08 6.89 6.53
CA THR A 46 -4.24 6.45 5.39
C THR A 46 -4.84 6.94 4.05
N ASP A 47 -6.17 6.98 3.91
CA ASP A 47 -6.86 7.53 2.72
C ASP A 47 -6.63 9.04 2.51
N ARG A 48 -6.06 9.76 3.49
CA ARG A 48 -5.67 11.17 3.36
C ARG A 48 -4.27 11.36 2.79
N LEU A 49 -3.53 10.26 2.61
CA LEU A 49 -2.20 10.24 2.00
C LEU A 49 -1.13 11.02 2.78
N ASP A 50 -1.27 11.20 4.09
CA ASP A 50 -0.25 11.86 4.92
C ASP A 50 0.94 10.92 5.18
N PRO A 51 2.13 11.20 4.65
CA PRO A 51 3.30 10.33 4.81
C PRO A 51 3.69 10.12 6.27
N ASN A 52 3.50 11.13 7.13
CA ASN A 52 3.87 11.03 8.55
C ASN A 52 2.98 10.03 9.29
N TRP A 53 1.67 10.08 9.01
CA TRP A 53 0.71 9.11 9.53
C TRP A 53 1.05 7.71 9.03
N ILE A 54 1.20 7.55 7.72
CA ILE A 54 1.45 6.26 7.07
C ILE A 54 2.70 5.60 7.65
N GLU A 55 3.80 6.34 7.72
CA GLU A 55 5.05 5.81 8.25
C GLU A 55 4.95 5.42 9.73
N SER A 56 4.38 6.29 10.56
CA SER A 56 4.20 6.03 12.00
C SER A 56 3.30 4.82 12.26
N LEU A 57 2.20 4.71 11.50
CA LEU A 57 1.26 3.59 11.57
C LEU A 57 1.94 2.29 11.14
N LEU A 58 2.64 2.30 10.00
CA LEU A 58 3.30 1.13 9.44
C LEU A 58 4.43 0.62 10.35
N GLN A 59 5.24 1.52 10.92
CA GLN A 59 6.26 1.16 11.90
C GLN A 59 5.62 0.55 13.16
N SER A 60 4.56 1.17 13.69
CA SER A 60 3.92 0.64 14.90
C SER A 60 3.27 -0.71 14.66
N LEU A 61 2.57 -0.87 13.54
CA LEU A 61 1.92 -2.09 13.12
C LEU A 61 2.92 -3.24 12.97
N THR A 62 3.99 -3.03 12.19
CA THR A 62 4.98 -4.07 11.88
C THR A 62 5.84 -4.47 13.08
N ARG A 63 6.05 -3.56 14.04
CA ARG A 63 6.69 -3.87 15.32
C ARG A 63 5.78 -4.69 16.21
N ASP A 64 4.57 -4.21 16.46
CA ASP A 64 3.66 -4.78 17.45
C ASP A 64 3.17 -6.17 17.00
N LEU A 65 2.97 -6.38 15.69
CA LEU A 65 2.54 -7.67 15.11
C LEU A 65 3.70 -8.53 14.60
N SER A 66 4.96 -8.08 14.73
CA SER A 66 6.15 -8.80 14.23
C SER A 66 6.01 -9.25 12.76
N CYS A 67 5.53 -8.36 11.90
CA CYS A 67 5.18 -8.65 10.51
C CYS A 67 5.93 -7.75 9.52
N THR A 68 5.74 -8.01 8.22
CA THR A 68 6.09 -7.10 7.12
C THR A 68 4.82 -6.38 6.68
N GLY A 69 4.93 -5.07 6.43
CA GLY A 69 3.83 -4.24 5.94
C GLY A 69 4.25 -3.43 4.72
N VAL A 70 3.30 -3.25 3.81
CA VAL A 70 3.41 -2.42 2.61
C VAL A 70 2.26 -1.42 2.62
N ALA A 71 2.56 -0.13 2.66
CA ALA A 71 1.57 0.91 2.43
C ALA A 71 1.62 1.34 0.96
N ILE A 72 0.47 1.49 0.33
CA ILE A 72 0.34 2.01 -1.04
C ILE A 72 -0.64 3.17 -1.02
N THR A 73 -0.25 4.26 -1.68
CA THR A 73 -1.10 5.43 -1.90
C THR A 73 -1.19 5.73 -3.38
N VAL A 74 -2.38 6.07 -3.86
CA VAL A 74 -2.59 6.60 -5.20
C VAL A 74 -3.23 7.98 -5.07
N TYR A 75 -2.70 8.96 -5.80
CA TYR A 75 -3.23 10.32 -5.85
C TYR A 75 -3.61 10.68 -7.29
N ASP A 76 -4.91 10.95 -7.51
CA ASP A 76 -5.56 11.34 -8.77
C ASP A 76 -5.12 10.54 -10.03
N GLU A 77 -4.67 9.28 -9.85
CA GLU A 77 -4.02 8.48 -10.91
C GLU A 77 -2.77 9.15 -11.54
N GLU A 78 -2.12 10.07 -10.83
CA GLU A 78 -0.90 10.76 -11.28
C GLU A 78 0.34 10.33 -10.49
N GLN A 79 0.17 9.89 -9.24
CA GLN A 79 1.28 9.46 -8.39
C GLN A 79 0.91 8.20 -7.59
N LEU A 80 1.84 7.24 -7.53
CA LEU A 80 1.84 6.13 -6.59
C LEU A 80 2.98 6.30 -5.59
N GLY A 81 2.62 6.28 -4.31
CA GLY A 81 3.56 6.17 -3.20
C GLY A 81 3.56 4.76 -2.63
N LEU A 82 4.72 4.26 -2.24
CA LEU A 82 4.85 2.97 -1.57
C LEU A 82 5.86 3.03 -0.44
N TRP A 83 5.52 2.43 0.70
CA TRP A 83 6.41 2.28 1.86
C TRP A 83 6.44 0.80 2.25
N VAL A 84 7.63 0.29 2.53
CA VAL A 84 7.78 -1.05 3.12
C VAL A 84 8.42 -0.93 4.49
N ALA A 85 7.80 -1.53 5.49
CA ALA A 85 8.39 -1.67 6.81
C ALA A 85 8.38 -3.12 7.28
N LYS A 86 9.35 -3.44 8.14
CA LYS A 86 9.48 -4.74 8.78
C LYS A 86 9.98 -4.55 10.20
N HIS A 87 9.31 -5.18 11.16
CA HIS A 87 9.67 -5.11 12.58
C HIS A 87 9.87 -3.68 13.10
N GLY A 88 9.05 -2.73 12.65
CA GLY A 88 9.09 -1.34 13.10
C GLY A 88 10.09 -0.43 12.40
N LEU A 89 10.76 -0.91 11.36
CA LEU A 89 11.71 -0.13 10.59
C LEU A 89 11.27 -0.04 9.14
N VAL A 90 11.17 1.19 8.62
CA VAL A 90 10.98 1.41 7.17
C VAL A 90 12.24 0.97 6.45
N GLN A 91 12.07 0.05 5.52
CA GLN A 91 13.15 -0.57 4.74
C GLN A 91 13.43 0.21 3.46
N SER A 92 12.36 0.69 2.83
CA SER A 92 12.38 1.32 1.51
C SER A 92 11.12 2.18 1.30
N ARG A 93 11.25 3.19 0.45
CA ARG A 93 10.16 4.04 -0.05
C ARG A 93 10.26 4.19 -1.55
N TYR A 94 9.11 4.31 -2.20
CA TYR A 94 9.00 4.54 -3.62
C TYR A 94 8.00 5.67 -3.90
N ASN A 95 8.32 6.52 -4.86
CA ASN A 95 7.42 7.53 -5.40
C ASN A 95 7.53 7.47 -6.93
N SER A 96 6.42 7.18 -7.61
CA SER A 96 6.39 7.06 -9.06
C SER A 96 6.60 8.39 -9.79
N CYS A 97 6.32 9.52 -9.14
CA CYS A 97 6.44 10.84 -9.73
C CYS A 97 6.69 11.92 -8.65
N PRO A 98 7.93 12.04 -8.14
CA PRO A 98 8.28 13.01 -7.09
C PRO A 98 8.05 14.47 -7.49
N GLY A 99 8.21 14.78 -8.78
CA GLY A 99 8.08 16.13 -9.33
C GLY A 99 6.69 16.73 -9.16
N MET A 100 5.65 15.90 -8.96
CA MET A 100 4.27 16.36 -8.72
C MET A 100 4.12 17.28 -7.51
N GLU A 101 4.98 17.12 -6.51
CA GLU A 101 4.96 17.92 -5.28
C GLU A 101 5.83 19.18 -5.38
N MET A 102 6.56 19.35 -6.49
CA MET A 102 7.49 20.45 -6.69
C MET A 102 6.83 21.61 -7.44
N SER A 103 7.23 22.84 -7.13
CA SER A 103 6.72 24.02 -7.82
C SER A 103 7.22 24.19 -9.25
N ASP A 104 8.41 23.65 -9.55
CA ASP A 104 9.08 23.75 -10.86
C ASP A 104 9.93 22.48 -11.10
N PRO A 105 9.29 21.33 -11.38
CA PRO A 105 9.99 20.05 -11.57
C PRO A 105 10.71 20.01 -12.92
N ARG A 106 11.90 19.39 -12.95
CA ARG A 106 12.58 19.02 -14.19
C ARG A 106 12.13 17.63 -14.63
N ASP A 107 12.40 17.26 -15.88
CA ASP A 107 12.07 15.93 -16.43
C ASP A 107 12.62 14.78 -15.56
N GLU A 108 13.80 14.95 -14.97
CA GLU A 108 14.39 13.96 -14.07
C GLU A 108 13.62 13.80 -12.75
N ASP A 109 12.99 14.88 -12.28
CA ASP A 109 12.20 14.90 -11.05
C ASP A 109 10.83 14.22 -11.25
N MET A 110 10.35 14.15 -12.51
CA MET A 110 9.15 13.41 -12.91
C MET A 110 9.38 11.89 -13.02
N ARG A 111 10.62 11.43 -12.93
CA ARG A 111 10.93 9.99 -12.99
C ARG A 111 10.71 9.31 -11.65
N PRO A 112 10.31 8.03 -11.64
CA PRO A 112 10.19 7.27 -10.42
C PRO A 112 11.48 7.27 -9.58
N ARG A 113 11.32 7.25 -8.25
CA ARG A 113 12.41 7.18 -7.28
C ARG A 113 12.15 6.05 -6.30
N LEU A 114 13.17 5.23 -6.09
CA LEU A 114 13.17 4.12 -5.14
C LEU A 114 14.35 4.28 -4.17
N GLU A 115 14.04 4.32 -2.88
CA GLU A 115 15.03 4.26 -1.81
C GLU A 115 15.39 2.81 -1.51
N ASN A 116 16.68 2.49 -1.42
CA ASN A 116 17.17 1.19 -0.93
C ASN A 116 16.52 -0.05 -1.59
N ALA A 117 16.64 -0.14 -2.92
CA ALA A 117 16.14 -1.27 -3.70
C ALA A 117 16.49 -2.68 -3.15
N PRO A 118 17.72 -2.93 -2.65
CA PRO A 118 18.05 -4.24 -2.06
C PRO A 118 17.17 -4.60 -0.85
N ALA A 119 16.84 -3.63 0.00
CA ALA A 119 15.99 -3.87 1.15
C ALA A 119 14.52 -4.07 0.77
N LEU A 120 14.04 -3.37 -0.26
CA LEU A 120 12.71 -3.61 -0.84
C LEU A 120 12.59 -5.07 -1.31
N VAL A 121 13.52 -5.49 -2.17
CA VAL A 121 13.55 -6.82 -2.76
C VAL A 121 13.62 -7.89 -1.66
N ALA A 122 14.49 -7.70 -0.67
CA ALA A 122 14.60 -8.63 0.46
C ALA A 122 13.33 -8.70 1.33
N ALA A 123 12.53 -7.64 1.36
CA ALA A 123 11.33 -7.56 2.20
C ALA A 123 10.10 -8.16 1.54
N ILE A 124 9.89 -7.95 0.23
CA ILE A 124 8.61 -8.25 -0.43
C ILE A 124 8.72 -8.99 -1.76
N SER A 125 9.91 -9.19 -2.34
CA SER A 125 10.00 -9.94 -3.60
C SER A 125 9.66 -11.42 -3.43
N LYS A 126 9.00 -11.97 -4.45
CA LYS A 126 8.91 -13.42 -4.63
C LYS A 126 10.31 -13.97 -4.90
N PRO A 127 10.77 -15.01 -4.17
CA PRO A 127 12.10 -15.60 -4.38
C PRO A 127 12.35 -16.08 -5.81
N SER A 128 11.28 -16.43 -6.54
CA SER A 128 11.35 -16.92 -7.92
C SER A 128 11.56 -15.83 -8.97
N ALA A 129 11.30 -14.55 -8.66
CA ALA A 129 11.31 -13.48 -9.64
C ALA A 129 11.54 -12.08 -9.02
N PRO A 130 12.74 -11.79 -8.49
CA PRO A 130 13.02 -10.50 -7.87
C PRO A 130 13.11 -9.33 -8.87
N GLY A 131 13.50 -9.59 -10.12
CA GLY A 131 13.61 -8.56 -11.17
C GLY A 131 12.26 -7.96 -11.58
N ASP A 132 11.21 -8.76 -11.55
CA ASP A 132 9.85 -8.34 -11.92
C ASP A 132 9.36 -7.20 -11.02
N LEU A 133 9.71 -7.19 -9.72
CA LEU A 133 9.31 -6.12 -8.81
C LEU A 133 9.89 -4.76 -9.24
N LEU A 134 11.17 -4.71 -9.62
CA LEU A 134 11.81 -3.48 -10.04
C LEU A 134 11.25 -3.00 -11.39
N GLN A 135 10.94 -3.92 -12.30
CA GLN A 135 10.30 -3.60 -13.58
C GLN A 135 8.90 -3.02 -13.40
N ILE A 136 8.07 -3.60 -12.52
CA ILE A 136 6.73 -3.08 -12.19
C ILE A 136 6.83 -1.65 -11.64
N LEU A 137 7.86 -1.36 -10.84
CA LEU A 137 8.11 -0.02 -10.30
C LEU A 137 8.77 0.95 -11.30
N GLY A 138 8.90 0.56 -12.57
CA GLY A 138 9.50 1.43 -13.59
C GLY A 138 11.00 1.68 -13.37
N MET A 139 11.69 0.80 -12.65
CA MET A 139 13.15 0.84 -12.47
C MET A 139 13.87 0.13 -13.63
N ASP A 140 15.19 0.25 -13.70
CA ASP A 140 16.05 -0.46 -14.66
C ASP A 140 15.67 -0.24 -16.15
N ASP A 141 15.41 1.02 -16.52
CA ASP A 141 15.02 1.43 -17.88
C ASP A 141 13.72 0.81 -18.40
N ALA A 142 12.85 0.31 -17.50
CA ALA A 142 11.50 -0.09 -17.86
C ALA A 142 10.72 1.08 -18.50
N PRO A 143 9.87 0.81 -19.51
CA PRO A 143 9.11 1.86 -20.20
C PRO A 143 8.31 2.69 -19.19
N SER A 144 8.56 4.00 -19.19
CA SER A 144 8.32 4.91 -18.07
C SER A 144 6.87 5.36 -17.84
N HIS A 145 5.87 4.67 -18.39
CA HIS A 145 4.49 5.18 -18.42
C HIS A 145 3.46 4.10 -18.12
N LEU A 146 3.52 3.55 -16.90
CA LEU A 146 2.41 2.81 -16.33
C LEU A 146 1.63 3.75 -15.42
N PHE A 147 0.31 3.77 -15.59
CA PHE A 147 -0.56 4.58 -14.74
C PHE A 147 -0.45 4.07 -13.28
N PRO A 148 -0.47 4.93 -12.26
CA PRO A 148 -0.42 4.54 -10.85
C PRO A 148 -1.35 3.39 -10.46
N LEU A 149 -2.55 3.34 -11.06
CA LEU A 149 -3.48 2.24 -10.84
C LEU A 149 -2.97 0.93 -11.43
N GLU A 150 -2.45 0.94 -12.66
CA GLU A 150 -1.86 -0.23 -13.32
C GLU A 150 -0.64 -0.74 -12.54
N ILE A 151 0.22 0.16 -12.06
CA ILE A 151 1.36 -0.21 -11.19
C ILE A 151 0.85 -0.96 -9.96
N HIS A 152 -0.23 -0.47 -9.34
CA HIS A 152 -0.80 -1.15 -8.18
C HIS A 152 -1.46 -2.49 -8.53
N GLU A 153 -2.14 -2.62 -9.68
CA GLU A 153 -2.69 -3.89 -10.18
C GLU A 153 -1.59 -4.94 -10.42
N GLU A 154 -0.49 -4.52 -11.04
CA GLU A 154 0.68 -5.36 -11.26
C GLU A 154 1.35 -5.76 -9.94
N LEU A 155 1.51 -4.82 -9.00
CA LEU A 155 2.01 -5.11 -7.65
C LEU A 155 1.10 -6.08 -6.90
N ALA A 156 -0.22 -5.88 -6.95
CA ALA A 156 -1.20 -6.74 -6.31
C ALA A 156 -1.11 -8.17 -6.88
N THR A 157 -1.04 -8.31 -8.20
CA THR A 157 -0.85 -9.59 -8.88
C THR A 157 0.50 -10.22 -8.51
N TYR A 158 1.57 -9.43 -8.53
CA TYR A 158 2.92 -9.89 -8.21
C TYR A 158 3.05 -10.34 -6.76
N LEU A 159 2.44 -9.66 -5.79
CA LEU A 159 2.52 -10.05 -4.37
C LEU A 159 1.45 -11.08 -3.99
N GLY A 160 0.39 -11.22 -4.80
CA GLY A 160 -0.80 -12.00 -4.45
C GLY A 160 -1.66 -11.30 -3.40
N LEU A 161 -1.78 -9.97 -3.47
CA LEU A 161 -2.64 -9.20 -2.58
C LEU A 161 -4.12 -9.54 -2.85
N PRO A 162 -5.00 -9.38 -1.84
CA PRO A 162 -6.45 -9.48 -2.01
C PRO A 162 -6.94 -8.58 -3.15
N GLU A 163 -7.95 -9.02 -3.92
CA GLU A 163 -8.51 -8.24 -5.05
C GLU A 163 -8.96 -6.83 -4.62
N ASN A 164 -9.58 -6.75 -3.45
CA ASN A 164 -10.03 -5.50 -2.80
C ASN A 164 -8.89 -4.62 -2.27
N SER A 165 -7.63 -4.92 -2.57
CA SER A 165 -6.50 -4.04 -2.29
C SER A 165 -6.42 -2.88 -3.28
N VAL A 166 -6.84 -3.07 -4.54
CA VAL A 166 -6.68 -2.05 -5.59
C VAL A 166 -7.94 -1.20 -5.74
N GLY A 167 -7.76 0.11 -5.90
CA GLY A 167 -8.85 1.04 -6.21
C GLY A 167 -9.84 1.30 -5.07
N LEU A 168 -9.70 0.61 -3.94
CA LEU A 168 -10.69 0.60 -2.86
C LEU A 168 -10.16 1.28 -1.59
N GLY A 169 -10.43 2.59 -1.48
CA GLY A 169 -10.19 3.38 -0.27
C GLY A 169 -11.36 3.36 0.71
N HIS A 170 -11.09 3.66 1.98
CA HIS A 170 -12.08 3.78 3.07
C HIS A 170 -13.25 4.68 2.67
N ARG A 171 -12.93 5.81 2.03
CA ARG A 171 -13.94 6.78 1.58
C ARG A 171 -14.85 6.23 0.49
N TYR A 172 -14.33 5.37 -0.39
CA TYR A 172 -15.10 4.77 -1.48
C TYR A 172 -16.03 3.68 -0.94
N ILE A 173 -15.55 2.84 -0.02
CA ILE A 173 -16.39 1.84 0.66
C ILE A 173 -17.61 2.50 1.32
N LEU A 174 -17.40 3.62 2.02
CA LEU A 174 -18.48 4.38 2.66
C LEU A 174 -19.40 5.09 1.66
N ARG A 175 -18.83 5.77 0.65
CA ARG A 175 -19.59 6.55 -0.33
C ARG A 175 -20.49 5.65 -1.19
N ASP A 176 -19.92 4.53 -1.64
CA ASP A 176 -20.53 3.64 -2.61
C ASP A 176 -21.35 2.53 -1.92
N LYS A 177 -21.41 2.55 -0.56
CA LYS A 177 -22.19 1.65 0.29
C LYS A 177 -21.96 0.18 -0.06
N ILE A 178 -20.69 -0.17 -0.22
CA ILE A 178 -20.25 -1.51 -0.58
C ILE A 178 -20.78 -2.52 0.45
N ASP A 179 -21.35 -3.63 -0.03
CA ASP A 179 -21.74 -4.74 0.84
C ASP A 179 -20.48 -5.44 1.36
N LEU A 180 -20.19 -5.22 2.64
CA LEU A 180 -19.00 -5.76 3.28
C LEU A 180 -18.99 -7.29 3.27
N SER A 181 -20.16 -7.94 3.36
CA SER A 181 -20.26 -9.39 3.44
C SER A 181 -19.96 -10.04 2.09
N GLU A 182 -20.50 -9.48 1.01
CA GLU A 182 -20.20 -9.93 -0.37
C GLU A 182 -18.73 -9.72 -0.73
N GLN A 183 -18.12 -8.65 -0.21
CA GLN A 183 -16.71 -8.31 -0.45
C GLN A 183 -15.73 -8.93 0.56
N GLY A 184 -16.21 -9.76 1.49
CA GLY A 184 -15.38 -10.39 2.52
C GLY A 184 -14.69 -9.41 3.47
N LEU A 185 -15.19 -8.18 3.60
CA LEU A 185 -14.62 -7.11 4.43
C LEU A 185 -15.13 -7.18 5.87
N THR A 186 -14.26 -6.83 6.82
CA THR A 186 -14.62 -6.63 8.24
C THR A 186 -14.30 -5.21 8.65
N ARG A 187 -15.26 -4.49 9.24
CA ARG A 187 -15.03 -3.16 9.81
C ARG A 187 -14.53 -3.26 11.25
N THR A 188 -13.58 -2.42 11.63
CA THR A 188 -12.96 -2.44 12.97
C THR A 188 -13.75 -1.63 14.00
N THR A 189 -14.52 -0.62 13.59
CA THR A 189 -15.43 0.13 14.47
C THR A 189 -16.88 -0.24 14.16
N GLU A 190 -17.72 -0.32 15.19
CA GLU A 190 -19.17 -0.34 14.98
C GLU A 190 -19.60 1.03 14.43
N GLY A 191 -20.41 1.01 13.38
CA GLY A 191 -20.93 2.21 12.73
C GLY A 191 -22.07 2.86 13.49
#